data_AF-A0A1Y5DXY7-F1
#
_entry.id   AF-A0A1Y5DXY7-F1
#
_cell.length_a   1.000
_cell.length_b   1.000
_cell.length_c   1.000
_cell.angle_alpha   90.00
_cell.angle_beta   90.00
_cell.angle_gamma   90.00
#
_symmetry.space_group_name_H-M   'P 1'
#
loop_
_entity.id
_entity.type
_entity.pdbx_description
1 polymer ?
#
loop_
_entity_poly.entity_id
_entity_poly.type
_entity_poly.pdbx_seq_one_letter_code
_entity_poly.pdbx_strand_id
1 'polypeptide(L)'
;MSSLENTNYAYNEMMVHVPLCSHKEPKNILVVGDVDEDFKKEINKHAIDNVEYGDTSIITSKNDKNIDVIVFAKGSIDIELLANIERILKDDGIISFKTSAFSKDCDALASDLTLVGS
;
A
#
# COMPACT_ATOMS: atom_id res chain seq x y z
N MET A 1 -8.64 -18.95 -16.04
CA MET A 1 -7.31 -19.60 -16.03
C MET A 1 -6.64 -19.23 -14.71
N SER A 2 -6.87 -20.01 -13.65
CA SER A 2 -6.04 -19.92 -12.44
C SER A 2 -4.99 -21.02 -12.57
N SER A 3 -3.97 -20.75 -13.38
CA SER A 3 -2.83 -21.66 -13.46
C SER A 3 -2.13 -21.69 -12.11
N LEU A 4 -1.73 -22.88 -11.67
CA LEU A 4 -0.88 -23.17 -10.50
C LEU A 4 0.45 -22.36 -10.45
N GLU A 5 0.70 -21.47 -11.42
CA GLU A 5 1.92 -20.69 -11.57
C GLU A 5 1.87 -19.33 -10.86
N ASN A 6 0.68 -18.79 -10.55
CA ASN A 6 0.57 -17.50 -9.86
C ASN A 6 0.21 -17.70 -8.38
N THR A 7 1.19 -18.08 -7.56
CA THR A 7 1.03 -18.24 -6.11
C THR A 7 0.68 -16.93 -5.38
N ASN A 8 0.90 -15.77 -6.03
CA ASN A 8 0.69 -14.44 -5.43
C ASN A 8 -0.61 -13.77 -5.87
N TYR A 9 -1.46 -14.40 -6.69
CA TYR A 9 -2.67 -13.75 -7.22
C TYR A 9 -3.55 -13.18 -6.10
N ALA A 10 -3.76 -13.96 -5.03
CA ALA A 10 -4.59 -13.54 -3.90
C ALA A 10 -3.97 -12.36 -3.15
N TYR A 11 -2.64 -12.35 -3.00
CA TYR A 11 -1.93 -11.24 -2.39
C TYR A 11 -2.06 -9.97 -3.24
N ASN A 12 -1.81 -10.08 -4.55
CA ASN A 12 -1.86 -8.95 -5.48
C ASN A 12 -3.28 -8.37 -5.56
N GLU A 13 -4.30 -9.22 -5.67
CA GLU A 13 -5.70 -8.78 -5.68
C GLU A 13 -6.09 -8.11 -4.36
N MET A 14 -5.77 -8.70 -3.20
CA MET A 14 -6.15 -8.12 -1.92
C MET A 14 -5.43 -6.80 -1.64
N MET A 15 -4.13 -6.72 -1.91
CA MET A 15 -3.34 -5.51 -1.64
C MET A 15 -3.74 -4.33 -2.54
N VAL A 16 -4.26 -4.60 -3.75
CA VAL A 16 -4.67 -3.57 -4.70
C VAL A 16 -6.15 -3.22 -4.55
N HIS A 17 -7.04 -4.22 -4.63
CA HIS A 17 -8.48 -3.95 -4.71
C HIS A 17 -9.06 -3.45 -3.40
N VAL A 18 -8.56 -3.91 -2.24
CA VAL A 18 -9.09 -3.48 -0.94
C VAL A 18 -8.93 -1.97 -0.74
N PRO A 19 -7.72 -1.37 -0.84
CA PRO A 19 -7.57 0.06 -0.64
C PRO A 19 -8.20 0.88 -1.78
N LEU A 20 -8.11 0.42 -3.04
CA LEU A 20 -8.66 1.19 -4.17
C LEU A 20 -10.19 1.22 -4.21
N CYS A 21 -10.85 0.11 -3.87
CA CYS A 21 -12.31 0.08 -3.79
C CYS A 21 -12.85 0.71 -2.51
N SER A 22 -12.01 0.95 -1.50
CA SER A 22 -12.40 1.64 -0.27
C SER A 22 -12.38 3.17 -0.41
N HIS A 23 -11.48 3.69 -1.26
CA HIS A 23 -11.46 5.12 -1.60
C HIS A 23 -12.53 5.45 -2.65
N LYS A 24 -13.22 6.59 -2.51
CA LYS A 24 -14.37 6.91 -3.38
C LYS A 24 -13.97 7.13 -4.84
N GLU A 25 -12.90 7.87 -5.09
CA GLU A 25 -12.36 8.16 -6.43
C GLU A 25 -10.83 8.33 -6.36
N PRO A 26 -10.04 7.24 -6.24
CA PRO A 26 -8.59 7.33 -6.19
C PRO A 26 -8.01 7.77 -7.54
N LYS A 27 -7.16 8.81 -7.56
CA LYS A 27 -6.50 9.32 -8.78
C LYS A 27 -4.99 9.16 -8.75
N ASN A 28 -4.39 9.32 -7.57
CA ASN A 28 -2.96 9.25 -7.34
C ASN A 28 -2.65 8.10 -6.38
N ILE A 29 -1.97 7.07 -6.89
CA ILE A 29 -1.50 5.94 -6.09
C ILE A 29 0.03 5.99 -5.99
N LEU A 30 0.55 5.71 -4.81
CA LEU A 30 1.97 5.42 -4.60
C LEU A 30 2.15 3.97 -4.15
N VAL A 31 2.94 3.21 -4.90
CA VAL A 31 3.33 1.84 -4.56
C VAL A 31 4.78 1.84 -4.08
N VAL A 32 4.97 1.39 -2.83
CA VAL A 32 6.27 1.34 -2.18
C VAL A 32 6.80 -0.09 -2.12
N GLY A 33 8.01 -0.27 -2.64
CA GLY A 33 8.73 -1.53 -2.71
C GLY A 33 8.57 -2.26 -4.04
N ASP A 34 9.31 -3.37 -4.17
CA ASP A 34 9.31 -4.20 -5.38
C ASP A 34 7.94 -4.87 -5.59
N VAL A 35 7.35 -4.66 -6.77
CA VAL A 35 6.11 -5.32 -7.21
C VAL A 35 6.28 -5.98 -8.56
N ASP A 36 5.62 -7.12 -8.69
CA ASP A 36 5.56 -7.97 -9.87
C ASP A 36 4.61 -7.40 -10.95
N GLU A 37 4.82 -7.81 -12.20
CA GLU A 37 4.03 -7.32 -13.34
C GLU A 37 2.53 -7.66 -13.21
N ASP A 38 2.20 -8.74 -12.52
CA ASP A 38 0.80 -9.09 -12.25
C ASP A 38 0.14 -8.13 -11.26
N PHE A 39 0.90 -7.60 -10.28
CA PHE A 39 0.41 -6.55 -9.39
C PHE A 39 0.07 -5.27 -10.16
N LYS A 40 0.94 -4.89 -11.11
CA LYS A 40 0.69 -3.73 -11.99
C LYS A 40 -0.53 -3.93 -12.88
N LYS A 41 -0.76 -5.17 -13.37
CA LYS A 41 -1.98 -5.50 -14.12
C LYS A 41 -3.23 -5.31 -13.28
N GLU A 42 -3.22 -5.68 -12.00
CA GLU A 42 -4.35 -5.45 -11.10
C GLU A 42 -4.64 -3.96 -10.90
N ILE A 43 -3.61 -3.12 -10.73
CA ILE A 43 -3.78 -1.66 -10.63
C ILE A 43 -4.37 -1.10 -11.92
N ASN A 44 -3.87 -1.53 -13.07
CA ASN A 44 -4.33 -1.07 -14.39
C ASN A 44 -5.79 -1.42 -14.71
N LYS A 45 -6.44 -2.30 -13.93
CA LYS A 45 -7.89 -2.54 -14.05
C LYS A 45 -8.72 -1.38 -13.53
N HIS A 46 -8.14 -0.52 -12.69
CA HIS A 46 -8.77 0.68 -12.15
C HIS A 46 -8.44 1.89 -13.01
N ALA A 47 -9.39 2.81 -13.15
CA ALA A 47 -9.21 4.05 -13.89
C ALA A 47 -8.44 5.07 -13.04
N ILE A 48 -7.14 4.83 -12.85
CA ILE A 48 -6.23 5.68 -12.07
C ILE A 48 -5.49 6.64 -13.01
N ASP A 49 -5.35 7.90 -12.61
CA ASP A 49 -4.69 8.93 -13.42
C ASP A 49 -3.16 8.84 -13.31
N ASN A 50 -2.64 8.62 -12.10
CA ASN A 50 -1.21 8.57 -11.82
C ASN A 50 -0.86 7.42 -10.86
N VAL A 51 0.09 6.59 -11.28
CA VAL A 51 0.64 5.50 -10.46
C VAL A 51 2.14 5.70 -10.37
N GLU A 52 2.64 5.99 -9.18
CA GLU A 52 4.06 6.13 -8.89
C GLU A 52 4.57 4.86 -8.20
N TYR A 53 5.73 4.38 -8.65
CA TYR A 53 6.41 3.23 -8.07
C TYR A 53 7.78 3.66 -7.55
N GLY A 54 8.14 3.23 -6.34
CA GLY A 54 9.52 3.32 -5.87
C GLY A 54 9.69 2.97 -4.41
N ASP A 55 10.74 3.48 -3.79
CA ASP A 55 11.12 3.13 -2.42
C ASP A 55 10.64 4.15 -1.39
N THR A 56 10.90 3.87 -0.12
CA THR A 56 10.61 4.75 1.02
C THR A 56 11.20 6.16 0.87
N SER A 57 12.25 6.32 0.06
CA SER A 57 12.85 7.62 -0.30
C SER A 57 11.90 8.57 -1.05
N ILE A 58 10.89 8.05 -1.76
CA ILE A 58 9.89 8.91 -2.43
C ILE A 58 9.00 9.61 -1.40
N ILE A 59 8.74 8.94 -0.28
CA ILE A 59 7.91 9.47 0.80
C ILE A 59 8.60 10.63 1.50
N THR A 60 9.92 10.58 1.66
CA THR A 60 10.69 11.65 2.31
C THR A 60 10.95 12.86 1.40
N SER A 61 10.78 12.73 0.08
CA SER A 61 11.06 13.79 -0.90
C SER A 61 9.83 14.61 -1.30
N LYS A 62 8.63 14.15 -0.99
CA LYS A 62 7.35 14.84 -1.27
C LYS A 62 6.82 15.50 0.01
N ASN A 63 6.21 16.67 -0.13
CA ASN A 63 5.62 17.42 0.99
C ASN A 63 4.17 17.89 0.71
N ASP A 64 3.56 17.40 -0.37
CA ASP A 64 2.21 17.81 -0.77
C ASP A 64 1.22 16.68 -0.54
N LYS A 65 0.10 16.99 0.15
CA LYS A 65 -1.06 16.09 0.35
C LYS A 65 -1.80 15.81 -0.96
N ASN A 66 -1.20 15.00 -1.82
CA ASN A 66 -1.72 14.73 -3.16
C ASN A 66 -1.99 13.25 -3.41
N ILE A 67 -1.59 12.36 -2.51
CA ILE A 67 -1.72 10.91 -2.70
C ILE A 67 -3.02 10.42 -2.09
N ASP A 68 -3.84 9.72 -2.87
CA ASP A 68 -5.10 9.13 -2.42
C ASP A 68 -4.87 7.78 -1.73
N VAL A 69 -3.99 6.95 -2.31
CA VAL A 69 -3.74 5.60 -1.80
C VAL A 69 -2.25 5.29 -1.79
N ILE A 70 -1.74 4.79 -0.68
CA ILE A 70 -0.36 4.32 -0.54
C ILE A 70 -0.38 2.83 -0.25
N VAL A 71 0.34 2.05 -1.05
CA VAL A 71 0.45 0.60 -0.90
C VAL A 71 1.90 0.20 -0.65
N PHE A 72 2.17 -0.34 0.53
CA PHE A 72 3.45 -0.93 0.91
C PHE A 72 3.46 -2.42 0.60
N ALA A 73 4.05 -2.77 -0.55
CA ALA A 73 4.20 -4.16 -0.97
C ALA A 73 5.31 -4.88 -0.19
N LYS A 74 6.33 -4.14 0.27
CA LYS A 74 7.46 -4.71 1.01
C LYS A 74 8.10 -3.65 1.91
N GLY A 75 8.40 -4.03 3.15
CA GLY A 75 9.02 -3.15 4.15
C GLY A 75 8.26 -3.19 5.48
N SER A 76 8.79 -2.49 6.46
CA SER A 76 8.12 -2.21 7.73
C SER A 76 7.81 -0.71 7.79
N ILE A 77 6.72 -0.36 8.44
CA ILE A 77 6.40 1.04 8.76
C ILE A 77 7.06 1.36 10.11
N ASP A 78 7.69 2.52 10.20
CA ASP A 78 8.16 3.10 11.45
C ASP A 78 7.50 4.48 11.67
N ILE A 79 7.72 5.07 12.85
CA ILE A 79 7.12 6.35 13.25
C ILE A 79 7.55 7.48 12.31
N GLU A 80 8.81 7.48 11.86
CA GLU A 80 9.34 8.54 10.99
C GLU A 80 8.69 8.47 9.60
N LEU A 81 8.56 7.27 9.05
CA LEU A 81 7.91 7.02 7.78
C LEU A 81 6.42 7.36 7.88
N LEU A 82 5.74 6.99 8.96
CA LEU A 82 4.34 7.34 9.19
C LEU A 82 4.13 8.86 9.21
N ALA A 83 5.00 9.61 9.89
CA ALA A 83 4.93 11.08 9.90
C ALA A 83 5.13 11.70 8.51
N ASN A 84 5.95 11.07 7.65
CA ASN A 84 6.11 11.50 6.27
C ASN A 84 4.91 11.08 5.40
N ILE A 85 4.33 9.91 5.63
CA ILE A 85 3.11 9.43 4.98
C ILE A 85 1.95 10.41 5.23
N GLU A 86 1.73 10.84 6.47
CA GLU A 86 0.68 11.80 6.82
C GLU A 86 0.82 13.16 6.11
N ARG A 87 2.04 13.54 5.72
CA ARG A 87 2.30 14.79 4.99
C ARG A 87 1.94 14.70 3.51
N ILE A 88 2.01 13.50 2.92
CA ILE A 88 1.81 13.26 1.49
C ILE A 88 0.43 12.66 1.17
N LEU A 89 -0.17 11.97 2.14
CA LEU A 89 -1.49 11.37 2.05
C LEU A 89 -2.56 12.44 2.23
N LYS A 90 -3.62 12.37 1.44
CA LYS A 90 -4.81 13.22 1.62
C LYS A 90 -5.53 12.88 2.93
N ASP A 91 -6.39 13.78 3.37
CA ASP A 91 -7.15 13.62 4.62
C ASP A 91 -8.12 12.43 4.58
N ASP A 92 -8.61 12.06 3.39
CA ASP A 92 -9.43 10.87 3.11
C ASP A 92 -8.63 9.71 2.51
N GLY A 93 -7.30 9.83 2.48
CA GLY A 93 -6.44 8.85 1.85
C GLY A 93 -6.31 7.56 2.65
N ILE A 94 -5.94 6.49 1.95
CA ILE A 94 -5.87 5.13 2.52
C ILE A 94 -4.44 4.59 2.41
N ILE A 95 -3.96 4.00 3.50
CA ILE A 95 -2.72 3.23 3.52
C ILE A 95 -3.03 1.73 3.59
N SER A 96 -2.29 0.94 2.81
CA SER A 96 -2.29 -0.52 2.88
C SER A 96 -0.86 -1.02 3.01
N PHE A 97 -0.62 -1.95 3.92
CA PHE A 97 0.71 -2.52 4.15
C PHE A 97 0.63 -3.98 4.58
N LYS A 98 1.68 -4.73 4.26
CA LYS A 98 1.79 -6.12 4.68
C LYS A 98 2.33 -6.21 6.10
N THR A 99 1.61 -6.93 6.96
CA THR A 99 2.04 -7.27 8.32
C THR A 99 2.10 -8.80 8.52
N SER A 100 2.58 -9.21 9.69
CA SER A 100 2.62 -10.61 10.10
C SER A 100 1.21 -11.19 10.28
N ALA A 101 1.06 -12.49 9.99
CA ALA A 101 -0.21 -13.18 10.21
C ALA A 101 -0.41 -13.41 11.71
N PHE A 102 -1.61 -13.13 12.21
CA PHE A 102 -1.98 -13.32 13.63
C PHE A 102 -1.58 -14.68 14.19
N SER A 103 -1.75 -15.75 13.41
CA SER A 103 -1.42 -17.12 13.82
C SER A 103 0.08 -17.42 13.89
N LYS A 104 0.92 -16.60 13.23
CA LYS A 104 2.38 -16.76 13.21
C LYS A 104 3.04 -15.91 14.27
N ASP A 105 2.62 -14.64 14.36
CA ASP A 105 3.21 -13.66 15.27
C ASP A 105 2.14 -12.63 15.64
N CYS A 106 1.47 -12.87 16.77
CA CYS A 106 0.42 -11.99 17.27
C CYS A 106 1.00 -10.66 17.80
N ASP A 107 2.19 -10.71 18.40
CA ASP A 107 2.80 -9.56 19.05
C ASP A 107 3.31 -8.55 18.01
N ALA A 108 3.91 -9.03 16.91
CA ALA A 108 4.29 -8.18 15.79
C ALA A 108 3.07 -7.51 15.15
N LEU A 109 1.99 -8.26 14.87
CA LEU A 109 0.76 -7.70 14.32
C LEU A 109 0.15 -6.63 15.25
N ALA A 110 0.07 -6.91 16.55
CA ALA A 110 -0.46 -5.96 17.52
C ALA A 110 0.38 -4.68 17.60
N SER A 111 1.71 -4.82 17.51
CA SER A 111 2.65 -3.69 17.49
C SER A 111 2.44 -2.82 16.25
N ASP A 112 2.33 -3.42 15.06
CA ASP A 112 2.09 -2.71 13.81
C ASP A 112 0.74 -1.98 13.81
N LEU A 113 -0.31 -2.62 14.32
CA LEU A 113 -1.64 -2.00 14.42
C LEU A 113 -1.65 -0.84 15.42
N THR A 114 -0.93 -0.96 16.54
CA THR A 114 -0.81 0.12 17.52
C THR A 114 -0.01 1.29 16.97
N LEU A 115 1.01 1.03 16.16
CA LEU A 115 1.81 2.05 15.51
C LEU A 115 0.98 2.89 14.52
N VAL A 116 0.21 2.24 13.65
CA VAL A 116 -0.52 2.93 12.57
C VAL A 116 -1.88 3.47 13.02
N GLY A 117 -2.52 2.84 14.01
CA GLY A 117 -3.83 3.24 14.53
C GLY A 117 -3.78 4.23 15.70
N SER A 118 -2.62 4.82 16.00
CA SER A 118 -2.44 5.74 17.12
C SER A 118 -2.86 7.17 16.84
#